data_AF-A0A2V8L248-F1
#
_entry.id   AF-A0A2V8L248-F1
#
_cell.length_a   1.000
_cell.length_b   1.000
_cell.length_c   1.000
_cell.angle_alpha   90.00
_cell.angle_beta   90.00
_cell.angle_gamma   90.00
#
_symmetry.space_group_name_H-M   'P 1'
#
loop_
_entity.id
_entity.type
_entity.pdbx_description
1 polymer ?
#
loop_
_entity_poly.entity_id
_entity_poly.type
_entity_poly.pdbx_seq_one_letter_code
_entity_poly.pdbx_strand_id
1 'polypeptide(L)'
;MKHLATAVNVDYYPQPEAGHNTMWWPEMKDVFEKFVADHPRDPHPDNLTWEAVTLDHNRAHWLVIDQFGTQSGDANPMPDLNLMEDQPLFERFRQPGRVDLTRRGNAIEATARGVAAFTLLLSPEKFDFDQPIKVTANGRSVFDGRVQRDLETLLKWAARDNDRSMLYGAELKIKLSR
;
A
#
# COMPACT_ATOMS: atom_id res chain seq x y z
N MET A 1 22.44 -6.30 -1.61
CA MET A 1 22.19 -4.84 -1.52
C MET A 1 22.50 -4.04 -2.81
N LYS A 2 22.33 -4.59 -4.03
CA LYS A 2 22.66 -3.84 -5.27
C LYS A 2 21.52 -3.01 -5.86
N HIS A 3 20.28 -3.18 -5.40
CA HIS A 3 19.10 -2.58 -6.04
C HIS A 3 18.64 -1.25 -5.42
N LEU A 4 19.05 -0.94 -4.18
CA LEU A 4 18.76 0.34 -3.51
C LEU A 4 19.84 1.41 -3.78
N ALA A 5 21.06 1.00 -4.13
CA ALA A 5 22.24 1.86 -4.12
C ALA A 5 22.35 2.84 -5.31
N THR A 6 21.50 2.75 -6.33
CA THR A 6 21.61 3.60 -7.53
C THR A 6 20.46 4.59 -7.72
N ALA A 7 19.44 4.58 -6.85
CA ALA A 7 18.23 5.42 -7.01
C ALA A 7 17.91 6.28 -5.79
N VAL A 8 18.57 6.08 -4.64
CA VAL A 8 18.29 6.79 -3.39
C VAL A 8 19.61 7.17 -2.73
N ASN A 9 19.76 8.44 -2.34
CA ASN A 9 20.86 8.86 -1.47
C ASN A 9 20.56 8.37 -0.06
N VAL A 10 21.47 7.56 0.50
CA VAL A 10 21.35 7.02 1.85
C VAL A 10 22.44 7.63 2.71
N ASP A 11 22.04 8.45 3.67
CA ASP A 11 22.92 8.93 4.73
C ASP A 11 22.86 7.99 5.93
N TYR A 12 24.01 7.62 6.49
CA TYR A 12 24.11 6.69 7.62
C TYR A 12 24.86 7.34 8.78
N TYR A 13 24.18 7.45 9.93
CA TYR A 13 24.70 8.09 11.14
C TYR A 13 24.76 7.07 12.30
N PRO A 14 25.91 6.40 12.52
CA PRO A 14 26.02 5.40 13.57
C PRO A 14 25.96 6.04 14.96
N GLN A 15 25.23 5.39 15.87
CA GLN A 15 25.10 5.79 17.27
C GLN A 15 25.60 4.62 18.16
N PRO A 16 26.93 4.40 18.25
CA PRO A 16 27.50 3.17 18.81
C PRO A 16 27.21 2.97 20.31
N GLU A 17 27.09 4.06 21.06
CA GLU A 17 26.78 4.03 22.49
C GLU A 17 25.28 4.17 22.78
N ALA A 18 24.44 4.35 21.75
CA ALA A 18 23.00 4.44 21.94
C ALA A 18 22.42 3.05 22.21
N GLY A 19 21.57 2.95 23.24
CA GLY A 19 20.75 1.78 23.49
C GLY A 19 19.45 1.78 22.67
N HIS A 20 18.52 0.88 23.00
CA HIS A 20 17.13 0.91 22.50
C HIS A 20 16.32 2.05 23.14
N ASN A 21 16.82 3.28 23.06
CA ASN A 21 16.23 4.48 23.66
C ASN A 21 16.40 5.70 22.73
N THR A 22 15.89 6.85 23.15
CA THR A 22 15.95 8.11 22.39
C THR A 22 17.05 9.06 22.87
N MET A 23 18.07 8.59 23.59
CA MET A 23 19.14 9.47 24.07
C MET A 23 19.97 10.11 22.96
N TRP A 24 19.96 9.55 21.75
CA TRP A 24 20.56 10.13 20.54
C TRP A 24 19.79 11.36 20.01
N TRP A 25 18.57 11.61 20.50
CA TRP A 25 17.69 12.65 19.98
C TRP A 25 18.29 14.07 20.02
N PRO A 26 18.96 14.53 21.10
CA PRO A 26 19.53 15.87 21.14
C PRO A 26 20.56 16.15 20.03
N GLU A 27 21.24 15.11 19.54
CA GLU A 27 22.27 15.24 18.49
C GLU A 27 21.68 15.11 17.08
N MET A 28 20.66 14.27 16.90
CA MET A 28 20.11 13.97 15.57
C MET A 28 18.84 14.72 15.22
N LYS A 29 18.20 15.40 16.18
CA LYS A 29 16.89 16.04 16.00
C LYS A 29 16.82 16.86 14.72
N ASP A 30 17.72 17.81 14.53
CA ASP A 30 17.63 18.77 13.41
C ASP A 30 17.82 18.07 12.04
N VAL A 31 18.73 17.09 11.98
CA VAL A 31 18.95 16.27 10.77
C VAL A 31 17.71 15.44 10.46
N PHE A 32 17.12 14.81 11.48
CA PHE A 32 15.93 13.98 11.34
C PHE A 32 14.70 14.82 10.95
N GLU A 33 14.44 15.93 11.65
CA GLU A 33 13.31 16.82 11.36
C GLU A 33 13.42 17.44 9.97
N LYS A 34 14.63 17.84 9.55
CA LYS A 34 14.88 18.29 8.17
C LYS A 34 14.57 17.19 7.15
N PHE A 35 15.04 15.96 7.39
CA PHE A 35 14.75 14.83 6.51
C PHE A 35 13.25 14.60 6.37
N VAL A 36 12.51 14.56 7.48
CA VAL A 36 11.05 14.38 7.48
C VAL A 36 10.34 15.52 6.74
N ALA A 37 10.77 16.76 6.94
CA ALA A 37 10.20 17.93 6.27
C ALA A 37 10.46 17.93 4.76
N ASP A 38 11.65 17.54 4.33
CA ASP A 38 12.06 17.49 2.92
C ASP A 38 11.47 16.27 2.17
N HIS A 39 11.08 15.22 2.91
CA HIS A 39 10.54 13.98 2.36
C HIS A 39 9.15 13.67 2.94
N PRO A 40 8.14 14.53 2.71
CA PRO A 40 6.80 14.29 3.20
C PRO A 40 6.25 13.00 2.57
N ARG A 41 5.61 12.17 3.40
CA ARG A 41 4.92 10.97 2.94
C ARG A 41 3.82 11.34 1.95
N ASP A 42 3.71 10.62 0.83
CA ASP A 42 2.53 10.69 -0.02
C ASP A 42 1.39 9.86 0.62
N PRO A 43 0.26 10.47 1.03
CA PRO A 43 -0.86 9.73 1.60
C PRO A 43 -1.54 8.81 0.58
N HIS A 44 -1.43 9.11 -0.71
CA HIS A 44 -2.16 8.45 -1.79
C HIS A 44 -1.25 8.20 -3.01
N PRO A 45 -0.23 7.33 -2.86
CA PRO A 45 0.73 7.08 -3.93
C PRO A 45 0.07 6.42 -5.14
N ASP A 46 0.52 6.79 -6.34
CA ASP A 46 0.02 6.22 -7.60
C ASP A 46 0.39 4.75 -7.76
N ASN A 47 1.52 4.33 -7.20
CA ASN A 47 1.96 2.95 -7.18
C ASN A 47 2.03 2.45 -5.75
N LEU A 48 1.45 1.27 -5.50
CA LEU A 48 1.38 0.68 -4.17
C LEU A 48 1.55 -0.83 -4.27
N THR A 49 2.46 -1.39 -3.48
CA THR A 49 2.60 -2.84 -3.30
C THR A 49 2.29 -3.18 -1.86
N TRP A 50 1.41 -4.14 -1.64
CA TRP A 50 1.17 -4.68 -0.30
C TRP A 50 1.11 -6.20 -0.32
N GLU A 51 1.85 -6.82 0.59
CA GLU A 51 1.90 -8.27 0.78
C GLU A 51 1.60 -8.58 2.25
N ALA A 52 0.64 -9.47 2.50
CA ALA A 52 0.19 -9.83 3.85
C ALA A 52 -0.13 -11.32 3.94
N VAL A 53 -0.01 -11.88 5.14
CA VAL A 53 -0.31 -13.30 5.44
C VAL A 53 -1.57 -13.44 6.31
N THR A 54 -1.96 -12.35 6.98
CA THR A 54 -3.01 -12.28 8.00
C THR A 54 -3.82 -10.99 7.84
N LEU A 55 -5.03 -10.97 8.42
CA LEU A 55 -5.97 -9.85 8.28
C LEU A 55 -5.77 -8.72 9.30
N ASP A 56 -4.88 -8.89 10.28
CA ASP A 56 -4.49 -7.89 11.28
C ASP A 56 -3.66 -6.74 10.68
N HIS A 57 -2.86 -7.04 9.65
CA HIS A 57 -1.99 -6.08 8.95
C HIS A 57 -2.22 -6.09 7.43
N ASN A 58 -3.49 -6.16 7.02
CA ASN A 58 -3.91 -6.32 5.63
C ASN A 58 -4.05 -5.03 4.82
N ARG A 59 -3.69 -3.88 5.39
CA ARG A 59 -3.92 -2.58 4.76
C ARG A 59 -2.60 -1.82 4.59
N ALA A 60 -2.48 -1.19 3.42
CA ALA A 60 -1.56 -0.09 3.20
C ALA A 60 -2.27 1.03 2.44
N HIS A 61 -2.14 2.27 2.93
CA HIS A 61 -2.76 3.45 2.33
C HIS A 61 -4.23 3.21 1.93
N TRP A 62 -4.49 3.19 0.62
CA TRP A 62 -5.79 3.11 -0.01
C TRP A 62 -6.18 1.70 -0.48
N LEU A 63 -5.45 0.67 -0.04
CA LEU A 63 -5.72 -0.75 -0.31
C LEU A 63 -5.94 -1.52 1.00
N VAL A 64 -7.01 -2.32 1.05
CA VAL A 64 -7.27 -3.30 2.12
C VAL A 64 -7.45 -4.67 1.50
N ILE A 65 -6.63 -5.66 1.89
CA ILE A 65 -6.82 -7.06 1.47
C ILE A 65 -7.87 -7.71 2.38
N ASP A 66 -9.07 -7.96 1.86
CA ASP A 66 -10.19 -8.45 2.66
C ASP A 66 -10.17 -9.97 2.84
N GLN A 67 -9.65 -10.69 1.85
CA GLN A 67 -9.66 -12.15 1.85
C GLN A 67 -8.49 -12.73 1.05
N PHE A 68 -7.81 -13.71 1.63
CA PHE A 68 -6.79 -14.52 0.96
C PHE A 68 -7.39 -15.71 0.22
N GLY A 69 -6.74 -16.14 -0.85
CA GLY A 69 -7.08 -17.36 -1.59
C GLY A 69 -6.60 -17.32 -3.04
N THR A 70 -6.11 -18.44 -3.54
CA THR A 70 -5.68 -18.61 -4.94
C THR A 70 -6.85 -18.46 -5.92
N GLN A 71 -6.64 -17.68 -6.98
CA GLN A 71 -7.58 -17.54 -8.10
C GLN A 71 -7.01 -18.16 -9.38
N SER A 72 -7.87 -18.61 -10.32
CA SER A 72 -7.39 -19.11 -11.62
C SER A 72 -6.60 -18.07 -12.42
N GLY A 73 -6.86 -16.78 -12.18
CA GLY A 73 -6.19 -15.66 -12.82
C GLY A 73 -5.07 -15.06 -11.98
N ASP A 74 -4.56 -15.73 -10.94
CA ASP A 74 -3.46 -15.20 -10.12
C ASP A 74 -2.25 -14.85 -10.99
N ALA A 75 -1.65 -13.69 -10.72
CA ALA A 75 -0.47 -13.25 -11.43
C ALA A 75 0.72 -14.15 -11.10
N ASN A 76 1.37 -14.69 -12.14
CA ASN A 76 2.57 -15.50 -12.04
C ASN A 76 3.46 -15.30 -13.29
N PRO A 77 4.73 -14.89 -13.16
CA PRO A 77 5.46 -14.61 -11.91
C PRO A 77 5.13 -13.26 -11.29
N MET A 78 5.26 -13.17 -9.96
CA MET A 78 5.46 -11.90 -9.23
C MET A 78 6.79 -12.00 -8.49
N PRO A 79 7.82 -11.19 -8.83
CA PRO A 79 9.10 -11.20 -8.15
C PRO A 79 8.93 -10.96 -6.66
N ASP A 80 9.57 -11.78 -5.87
CA ASP A 80 9.48 -11.71 -4.43
C ASP A 80 10.48 -10.69 -3.88
N LEU A 81 9.96 -9.60 -3.32
CA LEU A 81 10.77 -8.49 -2.82
C LEU A 81 11.45 -8.81 -1.48
N ASN A 82 11.07 -9.93 -0.86
CA ASN A 82 11.54 -10.37 0.45
C ASN A 82 12.58 -11.49 0.31
N LEU A 83 13.29 -11.58 -0.82
CA LEU A 83 14.41 -12.49 -1.04
C LEU A 83 15.75 -11.75 -0.95
N MET A 84 16.72 -12.36 -0.27
CA MET A 84 18.12 -11.98 -0.28
C MET A 84 18.96 -13.21 -0.65
N GLU A 85 19.75 -13.11 -1.72
CA GLU A 85 20.51 -14.24 -2.26
C GLU A 85 19.63 -15.47 -2.53
N ASP A 86 18.44 -15.23 -3.11
CA ASP A 86 17.39 -16.22 -3.40
C ASP A 86 16.81 -16.93 -2.17
N GLN A 87 17.14 -16.48 -0.95
CA GLN A 87 16.55 -16.96 0.29
C GLN A 87 15.58 -15.95 0.90
N PRO A 88 14.47 -16.37 1.52
CA PRO A 88 13.60 -15.47 2.26
C PRO A 88 14.33 -14.72 3.37
N LEU A 89 14.16 -13.40 3.44
CA LEU A 89 14.65 -12.56 4.56
C LEU A 89 14.00 -12.91 5.90
N PHE A 90 12.78 -13.47 5.85
CA PHE A 90 11.97 -13.82 7.00
C PHE A 90 11.34 -15.21 6.82
N GLU A 91 11.15 -15.95 7.92
CA GLU A 91 10.45 -17.24 7.90
C GLU A 91 9.01 -17.08 7.39
N ARG A 92 8.56 -18.05 6.59
CA ARG A 92 7.22 -18.05 5.99
C ARG A 92 6.42 -19.24 6.46
N PHE A 93 5.44 -18.99 7.31
CA PHE A 93 4.56 -20.04 7.83
C PHE A 93 3.36 -20.32 6.92
N ARG A 94 3.06 -19.42 5.96
CA ARG A 94 1.99 -19.56 4.97
C ARG A 94 2.36 -18.79 3.69
N GLN A 95 1.68 -19.11 2.59
CA GLN A 95 1.78 -18.30 1.38
C GLN A 95 1.11 -16.94 1.59
N PRO A 96 1.81 -15.82 1.34
CA PRO A 96 1.21 -14.50 1.44
C PRO A 96 0.29 -14.20 0.25
N GLY A 97 -0.70 -13.35 0.47
CA GLY A 97 -1.41 -12.67 -0.59
C GLY A 97 -0.75 -11.32 -0.89
N ARG A 98 -0.63 -10.97 -2.17
CA ARG A 98 -0.06 -9.70 -2.63
C ARG A 98 -0.98 -9.01 -3.62
N VAL A 99 -1.06 -7.69 -3.53
CA VAL A 99 -1.66 -6.82 -4.54
C VAL A 99 -0.70 -5.67 -4.86
N ASP A 100 -0.37 -5.51 -6.13
CA ASP A 100 0.28 -4.33 -6.68
C ASP A 100 -0.77 -3.48 -7.40
N LEU A 101 -0.84 -2.20 -7.06
CA LEU A 101 -1.75 -1.23 -7.67
C LEU A 101 -0.97 -0.17 -8.44
N THR A 102 -1.52 0.23 -9.58
CA THR A 102 -1.14 1.44 -10.32
C THR A 102 -2.39 2.25 -10.61
N ARG A 103 -2.39 3.52 -10.20
CA ARG A 103 -3.47 4.48 -10.46
C ARG A 103 -3.06 5.44 -11.56
N ARG A 104 -3.96 5.69 -12.51
CA ARG A 104 -3.84 6.74 -13.54
C ARG A 104 -5.16 7.46 -13.67
N GLY A 105 -5.30 8.59 -12.97
CA GLY A 105 -6.59 9.29 -12.85
C GLY A 105 -7.64 8.38 -12.21
N ASN A 106 -8.73 8.13 -12.94
CA ASN A 106 -9.83 7.25 -12.53
C ASN A 106 -9.64 5.77 -12.89
N ALA A 107 -8.53 5.40 -13.52
CA ALA A 107 -8.21 4.01 -13.82
C ALA A 107 -7.26 3.43 -12.76
N ILE A 108 -7.54 2.19 -12.34
CA ILE A 108 -6.73 1.42 -11.40
C ILE A 108 -6.43 0.07 -12.05
N GLU A 109 -5.14 -0.26 -12.12
CA GLU A 109 -4.66 -1.57 -12.52
C GLU A 109 -4.16 -2.29 -11.27
N ALA A 110 -4.68 -3.49 -11.03
CA ALA A 110 -4.32 -4.36 -9.94
C ALA A 110 -3.67 -5.64 -10.48
N THR A 111 -2.51 -5.99 -9.93
CA THR A 111 -1.87 -7.29 -10.13
C THR A 111 -1.87 -8.02 -8.79
N ALA A 112 -2.61 -9.12 -8.70
CA ALA A 112 -2.87 -9.82 -7.45
C ALA A 112 -2.51 -11.31 -7.54
N ARG A 113 -2.01 -11.86 -6.43
CA ARG A 113 -1.72 -13.29 -6.23
C ARG A 113 -2.12 -13.69 -4.82
N GLY A 114 -2.77 -14.84 -4.66
CA GLY A 114 -3.16 -15.35 -3.33
C GLY A 114 -4.21 -14.49 -2.62
N VAL A 115 -4.93 -13.65 -3.36
CA VAL A 115 -5.97 -12.74 -2.85
C VAL A 115 -7.30 -13.06 -3.54
N ALA A 116 -8.36 -13.22 -2.76
CA ALA A 116 -9.71 -13.47 -3.26
C ALA A 116 -10.58 -12.20 -3.28
N ALA A 117 -10.32 -11.25 -2.39
CA ALA A 117 -11.02 -9.97 -2.36
C ALA A 117 -10.16 -8.87 -1.74
N PHE A 118 -10.37 -7.64 -2.19
CA PHE A 118 -9.76 -6.44 -1.62
C PHE A 118 -10.70 -5.23 -1.79
N THR A 119 -10.49 -4.22 -0.96
CA THR A 119 -11.20 -2.94 -1.00
C THR A 119 -10.25 -1.82 -1.38
N LEU A 120 -10.69 -0.96 -2.28
CA LEU A 120 -10.03 0.28 -2.66
C LEU A 120 -10.69 1.43 -1.91
N LEU A 121 -9.91 2.22 -1.18
CA LEU A 121 -10.36 3.41 -0.47
C LEU A 121 -10.16 4.63 -1.39
N LEU A 122 -11.25 5.24 -1.82
CA LEU A 122 -11.20 6.24 -2.88
C LEU A 122 -11.22 7.64 -2.26
N SER A 123 -10.12 8.37 -2.40
CA SER A 123 -10.05 9.77 -1.97
C SER A 123 -10.65 10.70 -3.03
N PRO A 124 -11.53 11.65 -2.66
CA PRO A 124 -12.06 12.64 -3.59
C PRO A 124 -11.00 13.61 -4.12
N GLU A 125 -9.80 13.64 -3.53
CA GLU A 125 -8.67 14.43 -4.04
C GLU A 125 -7.96 13.76 -5.23
N LYS A 126 -8.09 12.43 -5.36
CA LYS A 126 -7.37 11.63 -6.36
C LYS A 126 -8.28 11.04 -7.44
N PHE A 127 -9.57 10.92 -7.15
CA PHE A 127 -10.57 10.34 -8.04
C PHE A 127 -11.72 11.32 -8.25
N ASP A 128 -12.12 11.46 -9.51
CA ASP A 128 -13.32 12.21 -9.88
C ASP A 128 -14.54 11.29 -9.83
N PHE A 129 -15.38 11.43 -8.80
CA PHE A 129 -16.56 10.58 -8.63
C PHE A 129 -17.70 10.90 -9.61
N ASP A 130 -17.60 12.00 -10.34
CA ASP A 130 -18.55 12.37 -11.39
C ASP A 130 -18.21 11.66 -12.73
N GLN A 131 -17.06 10.97 -12.79
CA GLN A 131 -16.65 10.09 -13.88
C GLN A 131 -16.62 8.62 -13.44
N PRO A 132 -16.76 7.66 -14.37
CA PRO A 132 -16.56 6.25 -14.07
C PRO A 132 -15.16 6.00 -13.50
N ILE A 133 -15.07 5.13 -12.50
CA ILE A 133 -13.84 4.53 -12.03
C ILE A 133 -13.73 3.17 -12.69
N LYS A 134 -12.56 2.88 -13.27
CA LYS A 134 -12.29 1.62 -13.96
C LYS A 134 -11.23 0.85 -13.18
N VAL A 135 -11.53 -0.41 -12.87
CA VAL A 135 -10.60 -1.30 -12.18
C VAL A 135 -10.38 -2.53 -13.05
N THR A 136 -9.12 -2.76 -13.41
CA THR A 136 -8.66 -3.98 -14.07
C THR A 136 -7.83 -4.77 -13.07
N ALA A 137 -8.17 -6.03 -12.81
CA ALA A 137 -7.38 -6.93 -11.98
C ALA A 137 -6.90 -8.13 -12.80
N ASN A 138 -5.58 -8.39 -12.78
CA ASN A 138 -4.95 -9.49 -13.54
C ASN A 138 -5.38 -9.52 -15.02
N GLY A 139 -5.43 -8.34 -15.65
CA GLY A 139 -5.83 -8.16 -17.05
C GLY A 139 -7.34 -8.24 -17.32
N ARG A 140 -8.19 -8.46 -16.32
CA ARG A 140 -9.66 -8.53 -16.46
C ARG A 140 -10.32 -7.29 -15.86
N SER A 141 -11.29 -6.69 -16.57
CA SER A 141 -12.11 -5.63 -16.00
C SER A 141 -12.98 -6.20 -14.88
N VAL A 142 -12.82 -5.70 -13.66
CA VAL A 142 -13.55 -6.15 -12.46
C VAL A 142 -14.53 -5.09 -11.94
N PHE A 143 -14.39 -3.85 -12.39
CA PHE A 143 -15.34 -2.77 -12.13
C PHE A 143 -15.21 -1.68 -13.20
N ASP A 144 -16.34 -1.17 -13.69
CA ASP A 144 -16.42 0.00 -14.55
C ASP A 144 -17.73 0.72 -14.26
N GLY A 145 -17.66 1.82 -13.52
CA GLY A 145 -18.87 2.52 -13.08
C GLY A 145 -18.57 3.71 -12.18
N ARG A 146 -19.60 4.52 -11.92
CA ARG A 146 -19.49 5.62 -10.96
C ARG A 146 -19.60 5.09 -9.54
N VAL A 147 -18.88 5.73 -8.62
CA VAL A 147 -18.94 5.46 -7.19
C VAL A 147 -19.62 6.63 -6.50
N GLN A 148 -20.49 6.35 -5.53
CA GLN A 148 -21.17 7.38 -4.75
C GLN A 148 -20.33 7.79 -3.56
N ARG A 149 -20.39 9.09 -3.22
CA ARG A 149 -19.80 9.61 -1.98
C ARG A 149 -20.55 9.01 -0.78
N ASP A 150 -19.81 8.62 0.25
CA ASP A 150 -20.32 8.04 1.47
C ASP A 150 -19.69 8.72 2.70
N LEU A 151 -20.52 9.44 3.46
CA LEU A 151 -20.10 10.15 4.67
C LEU A 151 -19.68 9.18 5.78
N GLU A 152 -20.32 8.03 5.88
CA GLU A 152 -19.95 7.03 6.90
C GLU A 152 -18.55 6.51 6.64
N THR A 153 -18.24 6.18 5.38
CA THR A 153 -16.88 5.83 4.94
C THR A 153 -15.87 6.92 5.31
N LEU A 154 -16.18 8.19 5.02
CA LEU A 154 -15.29 9.32 5.33
C LEU A 154 -14.98 9.41 6.82
N LEU A 155 -16.01 9.39 7.67
CA LEU A 155 -15.85 9.53 9.11
C LEU A 155 -15.15 8.31 9.72
N LYS A 156 -15.47 7.11 9.25
CA LYS A 156 -14.82 5.85 9.67
C LYS A 156 -13.32 5.91 9.46
N TRP A 157 -12.85 6.27 8.27
CA TRP A 157 -11.41 6.27 7.98
C TRP A 157 -10.69 7.48 8.57
N ALA A 158 -11.33 8.65 8.60
CA ALA A 158 -10.76 9.82 9.27
C ALA A 158 -10.49 9.53 10.77
N ALA A 159 -11.43 8.87 11.46
CA ALA A 159 -11.25 8.47 12.85
C ALA A 159 -10.20 7.38 13.03
N ARG A 160 -10.12 6.41 12.11
CA ARG A 160 -9.15 5.31 12.17
C ARG A 160 -7.72 5.78 11.93
N ASP A 161 -7.52 6.68 10.98
CA ASP A 161 -6.19 7.12 10.56
C ASP A 161 -5.70 8.32 11.37
N ASN A 162 -6.63 9.14 11.86
CA ASN A 162 -6.33 10.41 12.51
C ASN A 162 -5.37 11.28 11.67
N ASP A 163 -5.49 11.19 10.35
CA ASP A 163 -4.65 11.89 9.38
C ASP A 163 -5.57 12.61 8.37
N ARG A 164 -5.57 13.94 8.44
CA ARG A 164 -6.39 14.80 7.57
C ARG A 164 -6.01 14.72 6.09
N SER A 165 -4.83 14.17 5.78
CA SER A 165 -4.36 13.96 4.40
C SER A 165 -4.81 12.61 3.82
N MET A 166 -5.39 11.72 4.63
CA MET A 166 -5.89 10.39 4.23
C MET A 166 -7.41 10.30 4.38
N LEU A 167 -8.13 11.13 3.62
CA LEU A 167 -9.59 11.14 3.61
C LEU A 167 -10.13 10.31 2.44
N TYR A 168 -11.04 9.38 2.76
CA TYR A 168 -11.65 8.49 1.77
C TYR A 168 -13.15 8.71 1.71
N GLY A 169 -13.65 9.09 0.54
CA GLY A 169 -15.06 9.39 0.32
C GLY A 169 -15.89 8.19 -0.14
N ALA A 170 -15.25 7.04 -0.43
CA ALA A 170 -15.96 5.82 -0.80
C ALA A 170 -15.07 4.57 -0.65
N GLU A 171 -15.71 3.42 -0.42
CA GLU A 171 -15.10 2.09 -0.49
C GLU A 171 -15.57 1.38 -1.76
N LEU A 172 -14.62 0.89 -2.56
CA LEU A 172 -14.91 0.04 -3.71
C LEU A 172 -14.41 -1.38 -3.44
N LYS A 173 -15.34 -2.29 -3.18
CA LYS A 173 -15.06 -3.70 -2.90
C LYS A 173 -14.91 -4.49 -4.19
N ILE A 174 -13.77 -5.14 -4.34
CA ILE A 174 -13.43 -5.97 -5.50
C ILE A 174 -13.37 -7.43 -5.06
N LYS A 175 -14.11 -8.28 -5.75
CA LYS A 175 -14.00 -9.74 -5.63
C LYS A 175 -13.29 -10.27 -6.86
N LEU A 176 -12.22 -11.02 -6.65
CA LEU A 176 -11.55 -11.73 -7.72
C LEU A 176 -12.28 -13.06 -7.93
N SER A 177 -12.70 -13.30 -9.17
CA SER A 177 -13.37 -14.54 -9.55
C SER A 177 -12.39 -15.71 -9.46
N ARG A 178 -12.86 -16.85 -8.95
CA ARG A 178 -12.15 -18.12 -9.05
C ARG A 178 -11.92 -18.54 -10.49
#